data_AF-A0A3D5ZSX4-F1
#
_entry.id   AF-A0A3D5ZSX4-F1
#
_cell.length_a   1.000
_cell.length_b   1.000
_cell.length_c   1.000
_cell.angle_alpha   90.00
_cell.angle_beta   90.00
_cell.angle_gamma   90.00
#
_symmetry.space_group_name_H-M   'P 1'
#
loop_
_entity.id
_entity.type
_entity.pdbx_description
1 polymer ?
#
loop_
_entity_poly.entity_id
_entity_poly.type
_entity_poly.pdbx_seq_one_letter_code
_entity_poly.pdbx_strand_id
1 'polypeptide(L)'
;MFAKTKSKFIIILSLIFCLSFALCALTACGGNGNNDKPGESDKPEKELSVTLTPAQAELLVGETVKLEVKTEYVEKTDITTKRKMMVNNPLFTSSDESVATVSSSGLVTAIAKGAAVITASFKGKSATADITVLNGIEIDSVNKTVDIYNADGLASFNGSVNDDEVSYNGYKINLKRDIDLNGANWHPLNGYNLAGTVWNGNDHAVKNLKISSVINTVNITGPEISATGFIAASYKITMKNIVFDNVIVAPNNFEYYAGIVLGYLDGAGEFDNVTVKNSNITTVSRRGTGAIVGFNNDQYFIGEQLIKSTLVIKNSLVENVTIESNRSAALCGRVCNGYSANEKAMDVHSVILVNNTVENCTFKAIVDYTPGRLNFTVNDDIDTVITDFDATNVSVGNRYFFNNVEYNYANGVFTVKSN
;
A
#
# COMPACT_ATOMS: atom_id res chain seq x y z
N MET A 1 -5.02 -48.83 10.15
CA MET A 1 -4.88 -48.72 8.67
C MET A 1 -5.22 -47.28 8.32
N PHE A 2 -4.37 -46.39 7.80
CA PHE A 2 -3.05 -46.48 7.18
C PHE A 2 -2.25 -45.24 7.58
N ALA A 3 -0.95 -45.42 7.82
CA ALA A 3 0.02 -44.34 7.95
C ALA A 3 0.30 -43.72 6.57
N LYS A 4 0.49 -42.39 6.50
CA LYS A 4 1.13 -41.74 5.35
C LYS A 4 2.15 -40.70 5.80
N THR A 5 3.27 -40.78 5.10
CA THR A 5 4.63 -40.37 5.44
C THR A 5 4.87 -38.90 5.07
N LYS A 6 5.58 -38.16 5.92
CA LYS A 6 6.08 -36.80 5.63
C LYS A 6 7.31 -36.90 4.72
N SER A 7 7.27 -36.27 3.53
CA SER A 7 8.45 -36.08 2.69
C SER A 7 9.02 -34.68 2.89
N LYS A 8 10.30 -34.60 3.28
CA LYS A 8 11.10 -33.37 3.36
C LYS A 8 11.72 -33.12 1.99
N PHE A 9 11.47 -31.96 1.40
CA PHE A 9 12.17 -31.55 0.18
C PHE A 9 13.45 -30.79 0.55
N ILE A 10 14.60 -31.35 0.13
CA ILE A 10 15.92 -30.73 0.17
C ILE A 10 16.21 -30.28 -1.27
N ILE A 11 16.56 -29.01 -1.46
CA ILE A 11 16.97 -28.46 -2.76
C ILE A 11 18.48 -28.72 -2.92
N ILE A 12 18.87 -29.54 -3.88
CA ILE A 12 20.25 -29.72 -4.35
C ILE A 12 20.33 -29.16 -5.77
N LEU A 13 21.21 -28.18 -5.97
CA LEU A 13 21.53 -27.55 -7.24
C LEU A 13 22.62 -28.37 -7.94
N SER A 14 22.32 -28.99 -9.07
CA SER A 14 23.26 -29.79 -9.86
C SER A 14 23.65 -29.06 -11.15
N LEU A 15 24.94 -28.69 -11.26
CA LEU A 15 25.60 -28.34 -12.53
C LEU A 15 25.73 -29.59 -13.41
N ILE A 16 25.31 -29.51 -14.67
CA ILE A 16 25.63 -30.49 -15.70
C ILE A 16 26.38 -29.78 -16.83
N PHE A 17 27.66 -30.10 -16.99
CA PHE A 17 28.43 -29.82 -18.20
C PHE A 17 28.69 -31.16 -18.89
N CYS A 18 28.24 -31.28 -20.15
CA CYS A 18 28.43 -32.47 -20.98
C CYS A 18 29.91 -32.67 -21.31
N LEU A 19 30.41 -33.86 -21.00
CA LEU A 19 31.67 -34.40 -21.51
C LEU A 19 31.34 -35.32 -22.69
N SER A 20 31.93 -35.09 -23.86
CA SER A 20 31.92 -36.04 -24.98
C SER A 20 33.34 -36.41 -25.40
N PHE A 21 33.49 -37.70 -25.65
CA PHE A 21 34.67 -38.48 -26.00
C PHE A 21 35.30 -38.08 -27.35
N ALA A 22 36.63 -38.13 -27.43
CA ALA A 22 37.34 -38.81 -28.52
C ALA A 22 38.81 -39.07 -28.15
N LEU A 23 39.19 -40.35 -28.14
CA LEU A 23 40.53 -40.90 -27.99
C LEU A 23 41.01 -41.33 -29.39
N CYS A 24 42.23 -40.94 -29.80
CA CYS A 24 43.22 -41.81 -30.49
C CYS A 24 44.49 -41.04 -30.93
N ALA A 25 45.58 -41.34 -30.22
CA ALA A 25 46.94 -41.71 -30.65
C ALA A 25 47.61 -41.05 -31.89
N LEU A 26 48.79 -40.44 -31.69
CA LEU A 26 50.13 -41.00 -32.02
C LEU A 26 51.19 -39.88 -32.07
N THR A 27 52.37 -40.21 -31.57
CA THR A 27 53.63 -39.47 -31.69
C THR A 27 54.10 -39.37 -33.14
N ALA A 28 54.54 -38.19 -33.59
CA ALA A 28 55.43 -38.05 -34.74
C ALA A 28 56.35 -36.83 -34.58
N CYS A 29 57.63 -37.05 -34.87
CA CYS A 29 58.77 -36.17 -34.66
C CYS A 29 58.70 -34.83 -35.40
N GLY A 30 59.30 -33.81 -34.79
CA GLY A 30 59.63 -32.54 -35.44
C GLY A 30 60.65 -32.75 -36.57
N GLY A 31 60.29 -32.27 -37.76
CA GLY A 31 61.14 -32.18 -38.94
C GLY A 31 61.02 -30.78 -39.53
N ASN A 32 62.13 -30.06 -39.50
CA ASN A 32 62.36 -28.73 -40.07
C ASN A 32 62.20 -28.77 -41.60
N GLY A 33 61.32 -27.92 -42.14
CA GLY A 33 61.12 -27.78 -43.58
C GLY A 33 60.37 -26.48 -43.89
N ASN A 34 61.14 -25.43 -44.18
CA ASN A 34 60.63 -24.19 -44.78
C ASN A 34 59.88 -24.53 -46.07
N ASN A 35 58.58 -24.23 -46.08
CA ASN A 35 57.82 -23.97 -47.30
C ASN A 35 56.76 -22.94 -46.92
N ASP A 36 56.97 -21.71 -47.38
CA ASP A 36 56.05 -20.60 -47.31
C ASP A 36 54.67 -21.03 -47.84
N LYS A 37 53.68 -21.10 -46.94
CA LYS A 37 52.28 -20.99 -47.34
C LYS A 37 51.95 -19.51 -47.47
N PRO A 38 51.45 -19.03 -48.63
CA PRO A 38 50.82 -17.72 -48.69
C PRO A 38 49.66 -17.71 -47.69
N GLY A 39 49.57 -16.64 -46.90
CA GLY A 39 48.61 -16.49 -45.81
C GLY A 39 47.20 -16.91 -46.20
N GLU A 40 46.58 -17.69 -45.31
CA GLU A 40 45.14 -17.87 -45.31
C GLU A 40 44.53 -16.47 -45.16
N SER A 41 44.07 -15.92 -46.28
CA SER A 41 43.51 -14.59 -46.37
C SER A 41 42.32 -14.46 -45.44
N ASP A 42 42.36 -13.45 -44.56
CA ASP A 42 41.27 -12.81 -43.83
C ASP A 42 39.86 -13.22 -44.28
N LYS A 43 39.34 -14.28 -43.67
CA LYS A 43 37.89 -14.47 -43.67
C LYS A 43 37.33 -13.46 -42.67
N PRO A 44 36.46 -12.50 -43.09
CA PRO A 44 35.90 -11.55 -42.15
C PRO A 44 35.18 -12.28 -41.01
N GLU A 45 35.54 -11.95 -39.77
CA GLU A 45 34.86 -12.46 -38.58
C GLU A 45 33.47 -11.81 -38.55
N LYS A 46 32.44 -12.65 -38.59
CA LYS A 46 31.04 -12.23 -38.65
C LYS A 46 30.35 -12.63 -37.36
N GLU A 47 30.06 -11.65 -36.54
CA GLU A 47 29.39 -11.82 -35.26
C GLU A 47 27.96 -11.25 -35.35
N LEU A 48 26.99 -12.03 -34.91
CA LEU A 48 25.60 -11.59 -34.76
C LEU A 48 25.24 -11.69 -33.28
N SER A 49 24.76 -10.60 -32.71
CA SER A 49 24.18 -10.56 -31.37
C SER A 49 22.69 -10.23 -31.44
N VAL A 50 21.95 -10.75 -30.47
CA VAL A 50 20.53 -10.47 -30.24
C VAL A 50 20.41 -10.04 -28.78
N THR A 51 19.68 -8.97 -28.51
CA THR A 51 19.40 -8.52 -27.15
C THR A 51 17.90 -8.23 -27.00
N LEU A 52 17.35 -8.57 -25.84
CA LEU A 52 15.99 -8.22 -25.43
C LEU A 52 16.01 -7.14 -24.36
N THR A 53 15.07 -6.21 -24.44
CA THR A 53 14.90 -5.17 -23.41
C THR A 53 13.41 -4.97 -23.11
N PRO A 54 13.00 -4.95 -21.84
CA PRO A 54 13.81 -5.28 -20.65
C PRO A 54 14.22 -6.76 -20.61
N ALA A 55 15.32 -7.08 -19.91
CA ALA A 55 15.78 -8.45 -19.71
C ALA A 55 15.02 -9.17 -18.57
N GLN A 56 14.28 -8.43 -17.75
CA GLN A 56 13.37 -8.97 -16.76
C GLN A 56 12.16 -8.04 -16.60
N ALA A 57 10.99 -8.58 -16.28
CA ALA A 57 9.80 -7.81 -15.93
C ALA A 57 8.98 -8.51 -14.86
N GLU A 58 8.42 -7.72 -13.94
CA GLU A 58 7.43 -8.16 -12.98
C GLU A 58 6.07 -7.58 -13.39
N LEU A 59 5.09 -8.45 -13.59
CA LEU A 59 3.76 -8.11 -14.10
C LEU A 59 2.69 -8.63 -13.14
N LEU A 60 1.60 -7.89 -13.00
CA LEU A 60 0.37 -8.45 -12.43
C LEU A 60 -0.37 -9.25 -13.50
N VAL A 61 -1.17 -10.23 -13.08
CA VAL A 61 -2.08 -10.94 -13.98
C VAL A 61 -2.89 -9.94 -14.81
N GLY A 62 -2.91 -10.13 -16.14
CA GLY A 62 -3.57 -9.24 -17.09
C GLY A 62 -2.71 -8.08 -17.62
N GLU A 63 -1.59 -7.75 -16.98
CA GLU A 63 -0.67 -6.73 -17.48
C GLU A 63 0.11 -7.20 -18.72
N THR A 64 0.64 -6.23 -19.46
CA THR A 64 1.46 -6.49 -20.63
C THR A 64 2.77 -5.71 -20.56
N VAL A 65 3.81 -6.24 -21.20
CA VAL A 65 5.08 -5.53 -21.42
C VAL A 65 5.54 -5.74 -22.85
N LYS A 66 6.06 -4.68 -23.47
CA LYS A 66 6.68 -4.75 -24.78
C LYS A 66 8.16 -5.10 -24.62
N LEU A 67 8.58 -6.19 -25.24
CA LEU A 67 9.99 -6.51 -25.39
C LEU A 67 10.51 -5.94 -26.71
N GLU A 68 11.54 -5.12 -26.62
CA GLU A 68 12.28 -4.62 -27.78
C GLU A 68 13.44 -5.55 -28.10
N VAL A 69 13.56 -5.92 -29.38
CA VAL A 69 14.67 -6.75 -29.87
C VAL A 69 15.62 -5.86 -30.65
N LYS A 70 16.90 -5.91 -30.28
CA LYS A 70 17.97 -5.32 -31.07
C LYS A 70 18.84 -6.44 -31.60
N THR A 71 19.15 -6.38 -32.89
CA THR A 71 20.09 -7.29 -33.54
C THR A 71 21.24 -6.48 -34.11
N GLU A 72 22.46 -6.83 -33.73
CA GLU A 72 23.67 -6.18 -34.21
C GLU A 72 24.51 -7.19 -34.97
N TYR A 73 24.86 -6.84 -36.20
CA TYR A 73 25.82 -7.58 -37.00
C TYR A 73 27.14 -6.82 -37.01
N VAL A 74 28.21 -7.48 -36.57
CA VAL A 74 29.57 -6.96 -36.58
C VAL A 74 30.38 -7.78 -37.58
N GLU A 75 30.97 -7.08 -38.55
CA GLU A 75 31.92 -7.66 -39.49
C GLU A 75 33.28 -7.01 -39.25
N LYS A 76 34.26 -7.83 -38.82
CA LYS A 76 35.64 -7.39 -38.61
C LYS A 76 36.53 -7.87 -39.75
N THR A 77 37.37 -6.97 -40.21
CA THR A 77 38.53 -7.21 -41.09
C THR A 77 39.76 -6.62 -40.39
N ASP A 78 40.96 -6.98 -40.80
CA ASP A 78 42.23 -6.55 -40.17
C ASP A 78 42.38 -5.05 -39.92
N ILE A 79 41.63 -4.21 -40.66
CA ILE A 79 41.76 -2.75 -40.64
C ILE A 79 40.43 -2.03 -40.40
N THR A 80 39.27 -2.71 -40.50
CA THR A 80 37.94 -2.07 -40.36
C THR A 80 36.92 -2.92 -39.61
N THR A 81 36.10 -2.27 -38.77
CA THR A 81 34.92 -2.87 -38.13
C THR A 81 33.65 -2.22 -38.70
N LYS A 82 32.75 -3.01 -39.28
CA LYS A 82 31.43 -2.55 -39.73
C LYS A 82 30.36 -3.06 -38.77
N ARG A 83 29.48 -2.15 -38.32
CA ARG A 83 28.31 -2.47 -37.49
C ARG A 83 27.04 -2.19 -38.29
N LYS A 84 26.11 -3.14 -38.29
CA LYS A 84 24.79 -2.96 -38.88
C LYS A 84 23.72 -3.36 -37.88
N MET A 85 22.89 -2.40 -37.49
CA MET A 85 21.65 -2.67 -36.77
C MET A 85 20.60 -3.12 -37.77
N MET A 86 19.88 -4.19 -37.44
CA MET A 86 18.71 -4.61 -38.22
C MET A 86 17.45 -4.55 -37.35
N VAL A 87 16.39 -3.99 -37.92
CA VAL A 87 15.02 -4.09 -37.41
C VAL A 87 14.42 -5.34 -38.05
N ASN A 88 14.26 -6.42 -37.28
CA ASN A 88 13.79 -7.71 -37.81
C ASN A 88 12.63 -8.26 -36.99
N ASN A 89 11.95 -9.27 -37.55
CA ASN A 89 10.94 -10.09 -36.88
C ASN A 89 11.62 -11.35 -36.27
N PRO A 90 12.13 -11.31 -35.04
CA PRO A 90 12.57 -12.52 -34.36
C PRO A 90 11.39 -13.45 -34.10
N LEU A 91 11.68 -14.74 -33.96
CA LEU A 91 10.70 -15.70 -33.46
C LEU A 91 10.68 -15.63 -31.94
N PHE A 92 9.50 -15.34 -31.37
CA PHE A 92 9.29 -15.35 -29.94
C PHE A 92 8.67 -16.66 -29.47
N THR A 93 9.10 -17.12 -28.30
CA THR A 93 8.51 -18.27 -27.59
C THR A 93 8.48 -18.00 -26.09
N SER A 94 7.50 -18.56 -25.39
CA SER A 94 7.46 -18.60 -23.93
C SER A 94 7.82 -20.00 -23.43
N SER A 95 8.51 -20.08 -22.28
CA SER A 95 8.73 -21.36 -21.59
C SER A 95 7.45 -21.90 -20.96
N ASP A 96 6.47 -21.04 -20.67
CA ASP A 96 5.18 -21.41 -20.10
C ASP A 96 4.10 -20.40 -20.52
N GLU A 97 3.34 -20.76 -21.56
CA GLU A 97 2.24 -19.93 -22.08
C GLU A 97 1.03 -19.86 -21.13
N SER A 98 0.92 -20.75 -20.14
CA SER A 98 -0.11 -20.66 -19.11
C SER A 98 0.19 -19.58 -18.07
N VAL A 99 1.46 -19.16 -17.95
CA VAL A 99 1.93 -18.07 -17.09
C VAL A 99 2.04 -16.77 -17.87
N ALA A 100 2.72 -16.77 -19.03
CA ALA A 100 2.87 -15.59 -19.87
C ALA A 100 2.94 -15.97 -21.36
N THR A 101 2.15 -15.28 -22.19
CA THR A 101 2.16 -15.43 -23.65
C THR A 101 2.95 -14.30 -24.28
N VAL A 102 3.46 -14.49 -25.50
CA VAL A 102 4.16 -13.45 -26.27
C VAL A 102 3.69 -13.45 -27.72
N SER A 103 3.32 -12.28 -28.24
CA SER A 103 2.95 -12.11 -29.65
C SER A 103 4.17 -12.08 -30.57
N SER A 104 3.95 -12.24 -31.88
CA SER A 104 5.00 -12.09 -32.91
C SER A 104 5.67 -10.71 -32.90
N SER A 105 5.02 -9.70 -32.31
CA SER A 105 5.57 -8.36 -32.16
C SER A 105 6.43 -8.20 -30.89
N GLY A 106 6.51 -9.20 -30.01
CA GLY A 106 7.19 -9.09 -28.71
C GLY A 106 6.35 -8.45 -27.61
N LEU A 107 5.03 -8.30 -27.80
CA LEU A 107 4.13 -7.94 -26.70
C LEU A 107 3.86 -9.19 -25.84
N VAL A 108 4.29 -9.15 -24.59
CA VAL A 108 4.07 -10.20 -23.58
C VAL A 108 2.79 -9.88 -22.80
N THR A 109 1.97 -10.88 -22.53
CA THR A 109 0.76 -10.79 -21.70
C THR A 109 0.84 -11.76 -20.54
N ALA A 110 0.69 -11.25 -19.32
CA ALA A 110 0.65 -12.04 -18.09
C ALA A 110 -0.71 -12.73 -17.94
N ILE A 111 -0.71 -14.06 -17.78
CA ILE A 111 -1.91 -14.90 -17.75
C ILE A 111 -2.21 -15.39 -16.34
N ALA A 112 -1.21 -15.93 -15.64
CA ALA A 112 -1.37 -16.47 -14.30
C ALA A 112 -0.08 -16.31 -13.49
N LYS A 113 -0.21 -16.25 -12.16
CA LYS A 113 0.94 -16.18 -11.24
C LYS A 113 1.95 -17.29 -11.53
N GLY A 114 3.22 -16.93 -11.63
CA GLY A 114 4.30 -17.86 -11.92
C GLY A 114 5.51 -17.16 -12.51
N ALA A 115 6.45 -17.94 -13.05
CA ALA A 115 7.60 -17.42 -13.79
C ALA A 115 7.65 -18.05 -15.18
N ALA A 116 7.97 -17.25 -16.19
CA ALA A 116 8.16 -17.69 -17.57
C ALA A 116 9.37 -16.99 -18.18
N VAL A 117 10.11 -17.68 -19.03
CA VAL A 117 11.23 -17.12 -19.79
C VAL A 117 10.79 -16.91 -21.23
N ILE A 118 10.83 -15.66 -21.70
CA ILE A 118 10.55 -15.32 -23.09
C ILE A 118 11.85 -15.35 -23.87
N THR A 119 11.89 -16.11 -24.97
CA THR A 119 13.06 -16.21 -25.83
C THR A 119 12.78 -15.57 -27.19
N ALA A 120 13.67 -14.69 -27.65
CA ALA A 120 13.67 -14.17 -29.01
C ALA A 120 14.81 -14.80 -29.80
N SER A 121 14.48 -15.52 -30.88
CA SER A 121 15.44 -16.21 -31.74
C SER A 121 15.54 -15.55 -33.12
N PHE A 122 16.76 -15.29 -33.57
CA PHE A 122 17.04 -14.74 -34.89
C PHE A 122 18.33 -15.32 -35.48
N LYS A 123 18.24 -15.95 -36.66
CA LYS A 123 19.38 -16.53 -37.41
C LYS A 123 20.34 -17.38 -36.55
N GLY A 124 19.79 -18.25 -35.70
CA GLY A 124 20.56 -19.16 -34.85
C GLY A 124 21.17 -18.50 -33.60
N LYS A 125 20.85 -17.25 -33.32
CA LYS A 125 21.17 -16.54 -32.07
C LYS A 125 19.89 -16.29 -31.29
N SER A 126 20.00 -16.18 -29.97
CA SER A 126 18.87 -15.92 -29.09
C SER A 126 19.22 -14.95 -27.97
N ALA A 127 18.18 -14.30 -27.44
CA ALA A 127 18.20 -13.58 -26.18
C ALA A 127 16.97 -14.00 -25.36
N THR A 128 17.05 -13.84 -24.04
CA THR A 128 15.96 -14.17 -23.12
C THR A 128 15.53 -12.97 -22.29
N ALA A 129 14.30 -13.01 -21.81
CA ALA A 129 13.76 -12.11 -20.81
C ALA A 129 12.98 -12.89 -19.73
N ASP A 130 13.28 -12.63 -18.47
CA ASP A 130 12.65 -13.30 -17.33
C ASP A 130 11.37 -12.57 -16.92
N ILE A 131 10.23 -13.25 -16.99
CA ILE A 131 8.92 -12.69 -16.64
C ILE A 131 8.46 -13.34 -15.33
N THR A 132 8.23 -12.52 -14.32
CA THR A 132 7.56 -12.93 -13.08
C THR A 132 6.15 -12.36 -13.07
N VAL A 133 5.15 -13.21 -12.92
CA VAL A 133 3.75 -12.81 -12.82
C VAL A 133 3.29 -12.96 -11.37
N LEU A 134 2.74 -11.89 -10.82
CA LEU A 134 2.20 -11.82 -9.46
C LEU A 134 0.67 -11.69 -9.48
N ASN A 135 0.03 -12.05 -8.37
CA ASN A 135 -1.36 -11.70 -8.13
C ASN A 135 -1.48 -10.26 -7.61
N GLY A 136 -2.70 -9.73 -7.60
CA GLY A 136 -2.99 -8.42 -7.00
C GLY A 136 -2.66 -8.33 -5.50
N ILE A 137 -2.52 -9.47 -4.82
CA ILE A 137 -2.19 -9.59 -3.40
C ILE A 137 -1.30 -10.81 -3.16
N GLU A 138 -0.35 -10.67 -2.24
CA GLU A 138 0.49 -11.75 -1.73
C GLU A 138 0.41 -11.80 -0.20
N ILE A 139 0.06 -12.96 0.36
CA ILE A 139 -0.09 -13.16 1.81
C ILE A 139 0.93 -14.21 2.27
N ASP A 140 1.83 -13.80 3.15
CA ASP A 140 2.75 -14.68 3.85
C ASP A 140 2.33 -14.79 5.32
N SER A 141 1.63 -15.88 5.66
CA SER A 141 1.14 -16.12 7.01
C SER A 141 2.24 -16.51 8.00
N VAL A 142 3.39 -16.97 7.52
CA VAL A 142 4.54 -17.34 8.36
C VAL A 142 5.24 -16.08 8.86
N ASN A 143 5.51 -15.15 7.95
CA ASN A 143 6.16 -13.87 8.27
C ASN A 143 5.18 -12.75 8.64
N LYS A 144 3.87 -13.05 8.56
CA LYS A 144 2.78 -12.11 8.83
C LYS A 144 2.86 -10.84 7.98
N THR A 145 2.99 -11.01 6.67
CA THR A 145 3.00 -9.90 5.72
C THR A 145 1.91 -10.04 4.68
N VAL A 146 1.33 -8.91 4.29
CA VAL A 146 0.40 -8.80 3.16
C VAL A 146 0.93 -7.71 2.24
N ASP A 147 1.24 -8.06 1.00
CA ASP A 147 1.67 -7.12 -0.03
C ASP A 147 0.52 -6.92 -1.03
N ILE A 148 0.07 -5.68 -1.19
CA ILE A 148 -1.09 -5.30 -2.03
C ILE A 148 -0.60 -4.50 -3.23
N TYR A 149 -0.93 -4.97 -4.43
CA TYR A 149 -0.42 -4.44 -5.69
C TYR A 149 -1.46 -3.69 -6.52
N ASN A 150 -2.75 -4.00 -6.37
CA ASN A 150 -3.82 -3.36 -7.13
C ASN A 150 -5.16 -3.36 -6.37
N ALA A 151 -6.20 -2.79 -6.99
CA ALA A 151 -7.54 -2.67 -6.40
C ALA A 151 -8.19 -4.03 -6.13
N ASP A 152 -8.02 -5.00 -7.02
CA ASP A 152 -8.56 -6.36 -6.84
C ASP A 152 -7.89 -7.07 -5.65
N GLY A 153 -6.59 -6.84 -5.45
CA GLY A 153 -5.86 -7.31 -4.29
C GLY A 153 -6.36 -6.70 -2.99
N LEU A 154 -6.57 -5.38 -2.97
CA LEU A 154 -7.12 -4.70 -1.79
C LEU A 154 -8.56 -5.14 -1.49
N ALA A 155 -9.38 -5.37 -2.51
CA ALA A 155 -10.73 -5.91 -2.37
C ALA A 155 -10.72 -7.36 -1.86
N SER A 156 -9.81 -8.19 -2.37
CA SER A 156 -9.62 -9.58 -1.90
C SER A 156 -9.16 -9.61 -0.45
N PHE A 157 -8.27 -8.71 -0.04
CA PHE A 157 -7.89 -8.53 1.36
C PHE A 157 -9.11 -8.16 2.21
N ASN A 158 -9.93 -7.22 1.73
CA ASN A 158 -11.15 -6.80 2.43
C ASN A 158 -12.12 -7.96 2.64
N GLY A 159 -12.43 -8.72 1.59
CA GLY A 159 -13.27 -9.93 1.70
C GLY A 159 -12.68 -10.94 2.67
N SER A 160 -11.36 -11.17 2.66
CA SER A 160 -10.72 -12.07 3.63
C SER A 160 -10.88 -11.61 5.09
N VAL A 161 -10.82 -10.30 5.35
CA VAL A 161 -10.98 -9.74 6.70
C VAL A 161 -12.44 -9.78 7.16
N ASN A 162 -13.36 -9.45 6.26
CA ASN A 162 -14.77 -9.20 6.58
C ASN A 162 -15.67 -10.42 6.36
N ASP A 163 -15.54 -11.09 5.22
CA ASP A 163 -16.41 -12.19 4.80
C ASP A 163 -15.90 -13.54 5.30
N ASP A 164 -14.58 -13.76 5.19
CA ASP A 164 -13.92 -14.98 5.68
C ASP A 164 -13.52 -14.89 7.17
N GLU A 165 -13.70 -13.72 7.78
CA GLU A 165 -13.34 -13.41 9.18
C GLU A 165 -11.89 -13.78 9.57
N VAL A 166 -10.97 -13.70 8.61
CA VAL A 166 -9.56 -14.03 8.86
C VAL A 166 -8.93 -12.95 9.73
N SER A 167 -8.32 -13.37 10.84
CA SER A 167 -7.55 -12.48 11.71
C SER A 167 -6.13 -12.27 11.17
N TYR A 168 -5.82 -11.01 10.88
CA TYR A 168 -4.50 -10.51 10.52
C TYR A 168 -3.82 -9.80 11.70
N ASN A 169 -4.12 -10.21 12.92
CA ASN A 169 -3.55 -9.57 14.11
C ASN A 169 -2.01 -9.60 14.12
N GLY A 170 -1.43 -8.41 14.23
CA GLY A 170 0.02 -8.19 14.19
C GLY A 170 0.68 -8.33 12.81
N TYR A 171 -0.08 -8.34 11.72
CA TYR A 171 0.50 -8.37 10.37
C TYR A 171 1.03 -7.00 9.93
N LYS A 172 2.01 -7.02 9.02
CA LYS A 172 2.43 -5.85 8.24
C LYS A 172 1.70 -5.85 6.91
N ILE A 173 0.95 -4.79 6.62
CA ILE A 173 0.20 -4.61 5.39
C ILE A 173 0.93 -3.56 4.57
N ASN A 174 1.41 -3.90 3.38
CA ASN A 174 2.23 -3.04 2.55
C ASN A 174 1.52 -2.74 1.24
N LEU A 175 1.43 -1.46 0.88
CA LEU A 175 1.11 -1.10 -0.49
C LEU A 175 2.38 -1.18 -1.33
N LYS A 176 2.27 -1.79 -2.51
CA LYS A 176 3.39 -1.97 -3.46
C LYS A 176 3.28 -1.06 -4.66
N ARG A 177 2.10 -0.46 -4.86
CA ARG A 177 1.75 0.48 -5.92
C ARG A 177 0.63 1.39 -5.41
N ASP A 178 0.37 2.47 -6.14
CA ASP A 178 -0.86 3.24 -5.99
C ASP A 178 -2.07 2.34 -6.32
N ILE A 179 -3.09 2.39 -5.47
CA ILE A 179 -4.31 1.60 -5.57
C ILE A 179 -5.48 2.53 -5.91
N ASP A 180 -5.88 2.53 -7.17
CA ASP A 180 -7.05 3.26 -7.64
C ASP A 180 -8.29 2.35 -7.66
N LEU A 181 -9.26 2.62 -6.79
CA LEU A 181 -10.51 1.86 -6.73
C LEU A 181 -11.54 2.31 -7.78
N ASN A 182 -11.23 3.30 -8.63
CA ASN A 182 -12.06 3.77 -9.74
C ASN A 182 -13.52 4.11 -9.34
N GLY A 183 -13.71 4.62 -8.12
CA GLY A 183 -15.01 4.96 -7.57
C GLY A 183 -15.80 3.78 -7.01
N ALA A 184 -15.16 2.63 -6.78
CA ALA A 184 -15.79 1.44 -6.21
C ALA A 184 -16.33 1.70 -4.80
N ASN A 185 -17.40 0.97 -4.47
CA ASN A 185 -17.94 0.96 -3.12
C ASN A 185 -17.02 0.14 -2.22
N TRP A 186 -16.50 0.79 -1.20
CA TRP A 186 -15.71 0.19 -0.15
C TRP A 186 -16.61 -0.15 1.03
N HIS A 187 -16.59 -1.42 1.43
CA HIS A 187 -17.08 -1.82 2.74
C HIS A 187 -15.97 -1.58 3.76
N PRO A 188 -16.19 -0.84 4.86
CA PRO A 188 -15.16 -0.65 5.89
C PRO A 188 -14.51 -1.96 6.31
N LEU A 189 -13.22 -1.97 6.65
CA LEU A 189 -12.57 -3.16 7.22
C LEU A 189 -12.96 -3.33 8.70
N ASN A 190 -13.25 -4.56 9.12
CA ASN A 190 -13.41 -4.90 10.54
C ASN A 190 -12.04 -4.89 11.23
N GLY A 191 -11.63 -3.74 11.76
CA GLY A 191 -10.28 -3.56 12.30
C GLY A 191 -10.00 -4.28 13.62
N TYR A 192 -10.98 -4.96 14.24
CA TYR A 192 -10.71 -5.92 15.32
C TYR A 192 -10.06 -7.22 14.81
N ASN A 193 -10.27 -7.57 13.52
CA ASN A 193 -9.51 -8.60 12.82
C ASN A 193 -8.14 -8.10 12.33
N LEU A 194 -7.86 -6.81 12.46
CA LEU A 194 -6.62 -6.15 12.02
C LEU A 194 -5.81 -5.57 13.17
N ALA A 195 -6.02 -6.07 14.37
CA ALA A 195 -5.53 -5.37 15.51
C ALA A 195 -4.04 -5.61 15.75
N GLY A 196 -3.34 -4.54 16.10
CA GLY A 196 -1.89 -4.48 16.12
C GLY A 196 -1.24 -4.52 14.73
N THR A 197 -2.00 -4.35 13.64
CA THR A 197 -1.41 -4.27 12.30
C THR A 197 -0.59 -3.01 12.10
N VAL A 198 0.41 -3.12 11.23
CA VAL A 198 1.20 -2.00 10.73
C VAL A 198 0.93 -1.85 9.24
N TRP A 199 0.25 -0.77 8.86
CA TRP A 199 0.00 -0.39 7.48
C TRP A 199 1.12 0.51 6.98
N ASN A 200 1.89 0.05 5.99
CA ASN A 200 2.92 0.84 5.31
C ASN A 200 2.44 1.15 3.90
N GLY A 201 2.13 2.40 3.61
CA GLY A 201 1.81 2.81 2.25
C GLY A 201 3.04 2.82 1.35
N ASN A 202 4.26 2.83 1.88
CA ASN A 202 5.49 2.96 1.10
C ASN A 202 5.44 4.12 0.09
N ASP A 203 4.86 5.25 0.53
CA ASP A 203 4.62 6.46 -0.26
C ASP A 203 3.59 6.28 -1.41
N HIS A 204 2.81 5.21 -1.37
CA HIS A 204 1.68 4.96 -2.28
C HIS A 204 0.35 5.45 -1.71
N ALA A 205 -0.59 5.62 -2.63
CA ALA A 205 -1.93 6.12 -2.36
C ALA A 205 -3.03 5.06 -2.53
N VAL A 206 -4.08 5.16 -1.73
CA VAL A 206 -5.40 4.55 -1.96
C VAL A 206 -6.34 5.66 -2.45
N LYS A 207 -6.91 5.51 -3.65
CA LYS A 207 -7.65 6.57 -4.34
C LYS A 207 -9.06 6.16 -4.73
N ASN A 208 -9.92 7.17 -4.87
CA ASN A 208 -11.24 7.07 -5.52
C ASN A 208 -12.14 6.01 -4.90
N LEU A 209 -12.35 6.08 -3.58
CA LEU A 209 -13.14 5.09 -2.85
C LEU A 209 -14.41 5.72 -2.24
N LYS A 210 -15.52 4.98 -2.28
CA LYS A 210 -16.82 5.44 -1.75
C LYS A 210 -17.29 4.55 -0.61
N ILE A 211 -17.58 5.12 0.55
CA ILE A 211 -18.02 4.41 1.74
C ILE A 211 -19.43 4.88 2.09
N SER A 212 -20.42 4.05 1.80
CA SER A 212 -21.83 4.28 2.18
C SER A 212 -22.34 3.27 3.23
N SER A 213 -21.45 2.41 3.71
CA SER A 213 -21.76 1.32 4.64
C SER A 213 -21.03 1.49 5.97
N VAL A 214 -21.44 0.68 6.94
CA VAL A 214 -20.93 0.67 8.32
C VAL A 214 -20.65 -0.77 8.72
N ILE A 215 -19.79 -0.95 9.72
CA ILE A 215 -19.66 -2.22 10.42
C ILE A 215 -20.24 -2.07 11.82
N ASN A 216 -21.01 -3.07 12.22
CA ASN A 216 -21.41 -3.30 13.60
C ASN A 216 -20.56 -4.45 14.13
N THR A 217 -19.77 -4.20 15.16
CA THR A 217 -18.80 -5.17 15.69
C THR A 217 -18.70 -5.07 17.20
N VAL A 218 -18.39 -6.16 17.88
CA VAL A 218 -18.38 -6.23 19.34
C VAL A 218 -16.94 -6.02 19.82
N ASN A 219 -16.72 -5.04 20.69
CA ASN A 219 -15.43 -4.90 21.37
C ASN A 219 -15.26 -6.06 22.37
N ILE A 220 -14.01 -6.49 22.60
CA ILE A 220 -13.53 -7.62 23.41
C ILE A 220 -14.20 -7.71 24.79
N THR A 221 -14.67 -6.59 25.35
CA THR A 221 -15.32 -6.51 26.68
C THR A 221 -16.53 -5.57 26.71
N GLY A 222 -17.06 -5.12 25.56
CA GLY A 222 -17.94 -3.93 25.48
C GLY A 222 -19.22 -4.10 24.66
N PRO A 223 -20.04 -3.03 24.56
CA PRO A 223 -21.21 -3.01 23.70
C PRO A 223 -20.84 -3.10 22.21
N GLU A 224 -21.84 -3.39 21.38
CA GLU A 224 -21.69 -3.26 19.92
C GLU A 224 -21.25 -1.84 19.55
N ILE A 225 -20.23 -1.77 18.70
CA ILE A 225 -19.66 -0.57 18.13
C ILE A 225 -20.07 -0.50 16.67
N SER A 226 -20.84 0.52 16.32
CA SER A 226 -21.11 0.88 14.93
C SER A 226 -20.11 1.93 14.47
N ALA A 227 -19.34 1.64 13.41
CA ALA A 227 -18.33 2.56 12.91
C ALA A 227 -18.21 2.54 11.38
N THR A 228 -17.66 3.61 10.80
CA THR A 228 -17.36 3.75 9.37
C THR A 228 -15.99 4.37 9.13
N GLY A 229 -15.45 4.15 7.95
CA GLY A 229 -14.15 4.63 7.48
C GLY A 229 -13.47 3.58 6.61
N PHE A 230 -12.24 3.86 6.14
CA PHE A 230 -11.45 2.84 5.46
C PHE A 230 -11.31 1.59 6.35
N ILE A 231 -11.05 1.81 7.64
CA ILE A 231 -11.17 0.83 8.72
C ILE A 231 -12.25 1.32 9.69
N ALA A 232 -13.20 0.44 10.07
CA ALA A 232 -14.30 0.81 10.94
C ALA A 232 -13.83 1.04 12.38
N ALA A 233 -13.25 0.03 13.02
CA ALA A 233 -12.88 0.08 14.43
C ALA A 233 -11.64 -0.76 14.72
N SER A 234 -10.74 -0.35 15.61
CA SER A 234 -9.61 -1.18 16.06
C SER A 234 -9.22 -0.88 17.51
N TYR A 235 -8.58 -1.84 18.19
CA TYR A 235 -7.98 -1.62 19.53
C TYR A 235 -6.52 -1.16 19.45
N LYS A 236 -5.83 -1.44 18.34
CA LYS A 236 -4.44 -1.01 18.13
C LYS A 236 -4.12 -0.96 16.65
N ILE A 237 -3.55 0.14 16.17
CA ILE A 237 -3.15 0.24 14.77
C ILE A 237 -1.96 1.19 14.60
N THR A 238 -1.10 0.87 13.64
CA THR A 238 -0.07 1.76 13.15
C THR A 238 -0.24 1.95 11.66
N MET A 239 -0.13 3.18 11.17
CA MET A 239 -0.24 3.51 9.75
C MET A 239 0.82 4.55 9.37
N LYS A 240 1.58 4.25 8.32
CA LYS A 240 2.74 5.04 7.91
C LYS A 240 2.82 5.25 6.41
N ASN A 241 3.25 6.44 5.99
CA ASN A 241 3.62 6.75 4.61
C ASN A 241 2.55 6.37 3.58
N ILE A 242 1.30 6.77 3.85
CA ILE A 242 0.15 6.40 3.01
C ILE A 242 -0.70 7.62 2.70
N VAL A 243 -1.21 7.68 1.48
CA VAL A 243 -2.10 8.75 1.02
C VAL A 243 -3.50 8.19 0.79
N PHE A 244 -4.52 8.86 1.31
CA PHE A 244 -5.93 8.66 0.97
C PHE A 244 -6.38 9.85 0.13
N ASP A 245 -6.74 9.60 -1.13
CA ASP A 245 -7.10 10.65 -2.09
C ASP A 245 -8.49 10.41 -2.67
N ASN A 246 -9.32 11.45 -2.74
CA ASN A 246 -10.68 11.37 -3.26
C ASN A 246 -11.51 10.26 -2.59
N VAL A 247 -11.53 10.26 -1.26
CA VAL A 247 -12.36 9.37 -0.44
C VAL A 247 -13.68 10.06 -0.11
N ILE A 248 -14.80 9.39 -0.37
CA ILE A 248 -16.14 9.89 -0.05
C ILE A 248 -16.76 8.97 1.00
N VAL A 249 -17.00 9.47 2.21
CA VAL A 249 -17.68 8.74 3.29
C VAL A 249 -19.04 9.38 3.56
N ALA A 250 -20.10 8.69 3.16
CA ALA A 250 -21.48 9.18 3.31
C ALA A 250 -22.45 8.04 3.65
N PRO A 251 -22.31 7.39 4.82
CA PRO A 251 -23.32 6.44 5.29
C PRO A 251 -24.61 7.17 5.66
N ASN A 252 -25.74 6.65 5.19
CA ASN A 252 -27.05 7.26 5.37
C ASN A 252 -27.43 7.40 6.85
N ASN A 253 -27.67 8.63 7.31
CA ASN A 253 -28.14 8.95 8.67
C ASN A 253 -27.33 8.29 9.81
N PHE A 254 -26.02 8.15 9.62
CA PHE A 254 -25.17 7.47 10.58
C PHE A 254 -24.78 8.37 11.76
N GLU A 255 -25.11 7.93 12.99
CA GLU A 255 -24.98 8.74 14.22
C GLU A 255 -23.77 8.38 15.10
N TYR A 256 -22.97 7.35 14.77
CA TYR A 256 -21.90 6.84 15.63
C TYR A 256 -20.49 7.24 15.13
N TYR A 257 -19.49 6.35 15.24
CA TYR A 257 -18.08 6.71 15.11
C TYR A 257 -17.62 6.74 13.65
N ALA A 258 -17.16 7.89 13.18
CA ALA A 258 -16.92 8.10 11.76
C ALA A 258 -15.58 8.80 11.48
N GLY A 259 -14.77 8.20 10.62
CA GLY A 259 -13.56 8.85 10.12
C GLY A 259 -13.33 8.49 8.66
N ILE A 260 -12.50 9.25 7.95
CA ILE A 260 -12.12 8.86 6.58
C ILE A 260 -11.19 7.65 6.64
N VAL A 261 -10.16 7.68 7.50
CA VAL A 261 -9.21 6.58 7.66
C VAL A 261 -9.70 5.56 8.69
N LEU A 262 -9.95 5.98 9.93
CA LEU A 262 -10.39 5.13 11.02
C LEU A 262 -11.62 5.71 11.73
N GLY A 263 -12.69 4.91 11.87
CA GLY A 263 -13.90 5.33 12.56
C GLY A 263 -13.75 5.43 14.08
N TYR A 264 -13.36 4.32 14.71
CA TYR A 264 -13.25 4.16 16.16
C TYR A 264 -11.92 3.54 16.57
N LEU A 265 -11.25 4.12 17.56
CA LEU A 265 -10.01 3.61 18.12
C LEU A 265 -10.17 3.39 19.62
N ASP A 266 -10.20 2.13 20.05
CA ASP A 266 -10.33 1.72 21.46
C ASP A 266 -8.98 1.28 22.03
N GLY A 267 -8.04 2.22 22.07
CA GLY A 267 -6.67 1.94 22.44
C GLY A 267 -5.64 2.76 21.65
N ALA A 268 -4.49 2.14 21.37
CA ALA A 268 -3.30 2.86 20.90
C ALA A 268 -3.26 2.99 19.37
N GLY A 269 -3.02 4.21 18.88
CA GLY A 269 -2.90 4.50 17.46
C GLY A 269 -1.62 5.29 17.16
N GLU A 270 -0.90 4.93 16.10
CA GLU A 270 0.19 5.75 15.55
C GLU A 270 -0.04 5.98 14.06
N PHE A 271 -0.25 7.24 13.68
CA PHE A 271 -0.37 7.71 12.30
C PHE A 271 0.80 8.64 12.01
N ASP A 272 1.70 8.23 11.13
CA ASP A 272 2.92 8.95 10.81
C ASP A 272 3.02 9.15 9.30
N ASN A 273 3.08 10.40 8.83
CA ASN A 273 3.09 10.69 7.39
C ASN A 273 1.88 10.06 6.68
N VAL A 274 0.69 10.30 7.25
CA VAL A 274 -0.59 9.92 6.65
C VAL A 274 -1.19 11.16 6.00
N THR A 275 -1.47 11.07 4.71
CA THR A 275 -2.12 12.17 3.98
C THR A 275 -3.58 11.82 3.71
N VAL A 276 -4.50 12.75 3.96
CA VAL A 276 -5.90 12.66 3.51
C VAL A 276 -6.18 13.89 2.67
N LYS A 277 -6.50 13.72 1.39
CA LYS A 277 -6.73 14.86 0.50
C LYS A 277 -7.90 14.70 -0.45
N ASN A 278 -8.46 15.83 -0.88
CA ASN A 278 -9.58 15.91 -1.83
C ASN A 278 -10.77 15.04 -1.42
N SER A 279 -10.98 14.86 -0.12
CA SER A 279 -11.88 13.85 0.44
C SER A 279 -13.04 14.50 1.19
N ASN A 280 -14.16 13.81 1.30
CA ASN A 280 -15.34 14.33 1.98
C ASN A 280 -15.93 13.26 2.91
N ILE A 281 -16.35 13.69 4.10
CA ILE A 281 -17.11 12.86 5.03
C ILE A 281 -18.34 13.62 5.52
N THR A 282 -19.52 13.04 5.30
CA THR A 282 -20.81 13.61 5.72
C THR A 282 -21.53 12.59 6.58
N THR A 283 -21.74 12.92 7.85
CA THR A 283 -22.45 12.08 8.82
C THR A 283 -23.33 12.93 9.73
N VAL A 284 -24.27 12.29 10.41
CA VAL A 284 -25.05 12.90 11.51
C VAL A 284 -24.49 12.45 12.86
N SER A 285 -23.18 12.20 12.92
CA SER A 285 -22.51 11.63 14.09
C SER A 285 -22.71 12.47 15.34
N ARG A 286 -23.22 11.83 16.40
CA ARG A 286 -23.28 12.37 17.76
C ARG A 286 -22.07 11.96 18.59
N ARG A 287 -21.13 11.24 17.98
CA ARG A 287 -19.88 10.79 18.59
C ARG A 287 -18.69 11.60 18.10
N GLY A 288 -18.72 12.19 16.92
CA GLY A 288 -17.62 12.98 16.35
C GLY A 288 -17.13 12.38 15.05
N THR A 289 -16.59 13.24 14.19
CA THR A 289 -16.16 12.89 12.84
C THR A 289 -14.77 13.43 12.55
N GLY A 290 -13.87 12.56 12.08
CA GLY A 290 -12.45 12.88 11.91
C GLY A 290 -11.94 12.69 10.48
N ALA A 291 -10.94 13.47 10.09
CA ALA A 291 -10.19 13.22 8.87
C ALA A 291 -9.35 11.93 8.99
N ILE A 292 -8.64 11.73 10.10
CA ILE A 292 -7.84 10.53 10.32
C ILE A 292 -8.56 9.58 11.27
N VAL A 293 -8.86 10.03 12.50
CA VAL A 293 -9.55 9.20 13.51
C VAL A 293 -10.87 9.84 13.88
N GLY A 294 -11.98 9.11 13.77
CA GLY A 294 -13.30 9.61 14.13
C GLY A 294 -13.48 9.82 15.63
N PHE A 295 -13.16 8.77 16.40
CA PHE A 295 -13.25 8.80 17.84
C PHE A 295 -12.13 7.96 18.46
N ASN A 296 -11.46 8.51 19.46
CA ASN A 296 -10.52 7.78 20.29
C ASN A 296 -11.06 7.60 21.71
N ASN A 297 -11.18 6.35 22.12
CA ASN A 297 -11.37 5.94 23.50
C ASN A 297 -9.98 5.60 24.05
N ASP A 298 -9.48 6.37 25.02
CA ASP A 298 -8.11 6.24 25.52
C ASP A 298 -7.96 5.22 26.67
N GLN A 299 -9.10 4.72 27.17
CA GLN A 299 -9.19 3.71 28.22
C GLN A 299 -9.90 2.45 27.71
N TYR A 300 -9.22 1.30 27.83
CA TYR A 300 -9.87 0.01 27.65
C TYR A 300 -9.48 -0.95 28.77
N PHE A 301 -10.39 -1.87 29.09
CA PHE A 301 -10.20 -2.86 30.14
C PHE A 301 -9.89 -4.22 29.54
N ILE A 302 -8.86 -4.89 30.07
CA ILE A 302 -8.68 -6.34 29.87
C ILE A 302 -8.97 -7.00 31.22
N GLY A 303 -10.15 -7.62 31.34
CA GLY A 303 -10.65 -8.04 32.65
C GLY A 303 -10.87 -6.83 33.56
N GLU A 304 -10.20 -6.81 34.71
CA GLU A 304 -10.24 -5.67 35.66
C GLU A 304 -9.09 -4.67 35.46
N GLN A 305 -8.15 -4.95 34.56
CA GLN A 305 -6.99 -4.10 34.36
C GLN A 305 -7.29 -2.96 33.37
N LEU A 306 -7.19 -1.72 33.84
CA LEU A 306 -7.17 -0.53 33.00
C LEU A 306 -5.87 -0.48 32.18
N ILE A 307 -6.00 -0.47 30.85
CA ILE A 307 -4.88 -0.25 29.95
C ILE A 307 -4.94 1.19 29.45
N LYS A 308 -3.84 1.92 29.69
CA LYS A 308 -3.64 3.27 29.15
C LYS A 308 -3.20 3.18 27.70
N SER A 309 -3.71 4.08 26.88
CA SER A 309 -3.34 4.15 25.46
C SER A 309 -3.05 5.58 25.01
N THR A 310 -2.33 5.68 23.89
CA THR A 310 -1.87 6.94 23.31
C THR A 310 -2.29 6.96 21.85
N LEU A 311 -2.85 8.08 21.39
CA LEU A 311 -3.02 8.35 19.98
C LEU A 311 -1.93 9.34 19.55
N VAL A 312 -1.09 8.94 18.61
CA VAL A 312 -0.07 9.80 18.00
C VAL A 312 -0.46 10.03 16.55
N ILE A 313 -0.59 11.30 16.16
CA ILE A 313 -0.69 11.71 14.76
C ILE A 313 0.43 12.71 14.49
N LYS A 314 1.35 12.36 13.61
CA LYS A 314 2.50 13.20 13.30
C LYS A 314 2.84 13.24 11.83
N ASN A 315 3.50 14.31 11.40
CA ASN A 315 3.97 14.52 10.03
C ASN A 315 2.86 14.36 8.98
N SER A 316 1.59 14.51 9.37
CA SER A 316 0.44 14.15 8.54
C SER A 316 -0.15 15.38 7.87
N LEU A 317 -0.75 15.19 6.69
CA LEU A 317 -1.36 16.25 5.89
C LEU A 317 -2.85 15.98 5.70
N VAL A 318 -3.69 16.99 5.97
CA VAL A 318 -5.10 16.99 5.58
C VAL A 318 -5.36 18.20 4.70
N GLU A 319 -5.65 17.96 3.43
CA GLU A 319 -5.73 19.01 2.40
C GLU A 319 -7.05 18.91 1.62
N ASN A 320 -7.77 20.03 1.43
CA ASN A 320 -8.98 20.06 0.62
C ASN A 320 -10.04 19.03 1.09
N VAL A 321 -10.22 18.89 2.41
CA VAL A 321 -11.18 17.95 3.02
C VAL A 321 -12.41 18.66 3.54
N THR A 322 -13.60 18.14 3.26
CA THR A 322 -14.85 18.56 3.91
C THR A 322 -15.31 17.54 4.94
N ILE A 323 -15.60 17.99 6.15
CA ILE A 323 -16.11 17.17 7.25
C ILE A 323 -17.42 17.77 7.77
N GLU A 324 -18.49 17.00 7.73
CA GLU A 324 -19.79 17.37 8.27
C GLU A 324 -20.23 16.36 9.36
N SER A 325 -20.60 16.89 10.52
CA SER A 325 -20.96 16.11 11.71
C SER A 325 -22.01 16.82 12.56
N ASN A 326 -22.85 16.07 13.28
CA ASN A 326 -23.77 16.68 14.24
C ASN A 326 -23.05 17.15 15.52
N ARG A 327 -21.86 16.61 15.85
CA ARG A 327 -21.18 16.95 17.11
C ARG A 327 -19.85 17.65 16.93
N SER A 328 -18.94 17.07 16.13
CA SER A 328 -17.58 17.62 15.99
C SER A 328 -16.95 17.18 14.68
N ALA A 329 -16.15 18.09 14.11
CA ALA A 329 -15.44 17.91 12.85
C ALA A 329 -14.00 18.39 13.03
N ALA A 330 -13.02 17.48 12.89
CA ALA A 330 -11.61 17.78 13.18
C ALA A 330 -10.65 16.78 12.50
N LEU A 331 -9.34 16.95 12.72
CA LEU A 331 -8.32 15.94 12.37
C LEU A 331 -8.60 14.60 13.10
N CYS A 332 -8.76 14.67 14.42
CA CYS A 332 -9.33 13.62 15.27
C CYS A 332 -10.70 14.09 15.77
N GLY A 333 -11.79 13.43 15.38
CA GLY A 333 -13.15 13.93 15.56
C GLY A 333 -13.53 14.15 17.02
N ARG A 334 -13.19 13.22 17.91
CA ARG A 334 -13.39 13.35 19.35
C ARG A 334 -12.50 12.39 20.13
N VAL A 335 -12.19 12.76 21.36
CA VAL A 335 -11.52 11.93 22.35
C VAL A 335 -12.40 11.89 23.61
N CYS A 336 -12.58 10.71 24.17
CA CYS A 336 -13.38 10.51 25.38
C CYS A 336 -12.51 9.98 26.51
N ASN A 337 -12.74 10.52 27.71
CA ASN A 337 -12.20 10.01 28.96
C ASN A 337 -13.15 8.98 29.57
N GLY A 338 -12.62 7.84 29.99
CA GLY A 338 -13.38 6.93 30.84
C GLY A 338 -13.52 7.54 32.25
N TYR A 339 -14.74 7.89 32.64
CA TYR A 339 -15.07 8.27 34.01
C TYR A 339 -15.11 7.00 34.88
N SER A 340 -14.13 6.82 35.77
CA SER A 340 -14.33 5.92 36.91
C SER A 340 -15.11 6.70 37.98
N ALA A 341 -16.26 6.18 38.41
CA ALA A 341 -17.20 6.89 39.27
C ALA A 341 -16.64 7.30 40.65
N ASN A 342 -15.41 6.89 41.00
CA ASN A 342 -14.83 7.03 42.33
C ASN A 342 -13.38 7.59 42.36
N GLU A 343 -12.78 8.00 41.25
CA GLU A 343 -11.42 8.56 41.24
C GLU A 343 -11.39 9.94 40.59
N LYS A 344 -10.62 10.86 41.19
CA LYS A 344 -10.33 12.19 40.62
C LYS A 344 -9.90 12.04 39.17
N ALA A 345 -10.33 12.94 38.29
CA ALA A 345 -9.85 13.06 36.92
C ALA A 345 -8.32 12.88 36.91
N MET A 346 -7.87 11.73 36.41
CA MET A 346 -6.44 11.49 36.26
C MET A 346 -6.02 12.19 34.96
N ASP A 347 -5.00 13.04 35.02
CA ASP A 347 -4.30 13.57 33.84
C ASP A 347 -3.65 12.41 33.07
N VAL A 348 -4.41 11.70 32.22
CA VAL A 348 -3.90 10.52 31.50
C VAL A 348 -4.17 10.52 29.99
N HIS A 349 -4.76 11.58 29.42
CA HIS A 349 -4.84 11.71 27.96
C HIS A 349 -3.45 11.93 27.36
N SER A 350 -3.10 11.11 26.38
CA SER A 350 -1.92 11.33 25.54
C SER A 350 -2.32 11.26 24.07
N VAL A 351 -3.07 12.28 23.62
CA VAL A 351 -3.17 12.56 22.19
C VAL A 351 -2.03 13.48 21.82
N ILE A 352 -1.10 12.96 21.02
CA ILE A 352 0.13 13.65 20.62
C ILE A 352 -0.01 14.04 19.15
N LEU A 353 -0.09 15.35 18.89
CA LEU A 353 -0.24 15.91 17.55
C LEU A 353 0.98 16.76 17.24
N VAL A 354 1.84 16.33 16.31
CA VAL A 354 3.13 16.96 16.04
C VAL A 354 3.35 17.13 14.53
N ASN A 355 3.75 18.32 14.10
CA ASN A 355 4.14 18.58 12.71
C ASN A 355 3.08 18.16 11.68
N ASN A 356 1.80 18.36 12.00
CA ASN A 356 0.70 18.11 11.08
C ASN A 356 0.33 19.40 10.35
N THR A 357 -0.08 19.26 9.09
CA THR A 357 -0.63 20.38 8.31
C THR A 357 -2.09 20.07 7.99
N VAL A 358 -2.98 21.01 8.30
CA VAL A 358 -4.39 20.96 7.91
C VAL A 358 -4.65 22.22 7.09
N GLU A 359 -4.93 22.06 5.81
CA GLU A 359 -5.04 23.18 4.90
C GLU A 359 -6.24 23.10 3.95
N ASN A 360 -6.83 24.25 3.66
CA ASN A 360 -7.93 24.41 2.70
C ASN A 360 -9.13 23.48 2.99
N CYS A 361 -9.33 23.09 4.25
CA CYS A 361 -10.40 22.20 4.68
C CYS A 361 -11.66 22.98 5.09
N THR A 362 -12.80 22.30 5.09
CA THR A 362 -14.08 22.82 5.59
C THR A 362 -14.61 21.91 6.69
N PHE A 363 -14.74 22.44 7.90
CA PHE A 363 -15.28 21.74 9.07
C PHE A 363 -16.68 22.29 9.40
N LYS A 364 -17.70 21.43 9.40
CA LYS A 364 -19.07 21.81 9.75
C LYS A 364 -19.57 20.94 10.90
N ALA A 365 -19.92 21.60 12.00
CA ALA A 365 -20.55 20.98 13.16
C ALA A 365 -21.96 21.58 13.39
N ILE A 366 -22.97 20.72 13.57
CA ILE A 366 -24.36 21.15 13.88
C ILE A 366 -24.55 21.26 15.40
N VAL A 367 -23.60 21.91 16.06
CA VAL A 367 -23.68 22.32 17.48
C VAL A 367 -23.26 23.77 17.59
N ASP A 368 -23.72 24.42 18.65
CA ASP A 368 -23.24 25.76 19.01
C ASP A 368 -21.75 25.72 19.38
N TYR A 369 -21.03 26.76 18.99
CA TYR A 369 -19.65 26.92 19.40
C TYR A 369 -19.56 27.09 20.92
N THR A 370 -18.71 26.29 21.56
CA THR A 370 -18.29 26.49 22.95
C THR A 370 -16.79 26.83 22.93
N PRO A 371 -16.35 27.93 23.58
CA PRO A 371 -14.94 28.33 23.63
C PRO A 371 -14.00 27.18 24.02
N GLY A 372 -12.85 27.08 23.34
CA GLY A 372 -11.79 26.09 23.61
C GLY A 372 -11.90 24.75 22.88
N ARG A 373 -12.85 24.58 21.94
CA ARG A 373 -13.18 23.25 21.42
C ARG A 373 -12.41 22.72 20.21
N LEU A 374 -11.73 23.50 19.38
CA LEU A 374 -11.28 22.96 18.08
C LEU A 374 -9.96 23.52 17.53
N ASN A 375 -9.13 22.59 17.08
CA ASN A 375 -8.09 22.79 16.06
C ASN A 375 -7.74 21.48 15.37
N PHE A 376 -7.49 20.46 16.18
CA PHE A 376 -7.12 19.14 15.70
C PHE A 376 -7.83 18.01 16.47
N THR A 377 -8.45 18.31 17.62
CA THR A 377 -9.25 17.34 18.39
C THR A 377 -10.35 18.03 19.23
N VAL A 378 -11.38 17.29 19.64
CA VAL A 378 -12.44 17.71 20.57
C VAL A 378 -12.49 16.77 21.78
N ASN A 379 -12.39 17.31 23.00
CA ASN A 379 -12.54 16.57 24.27
C ASN A 379 -13.95 16.76 24.87
N ASP A 380 -14.40 15.81 25.69
CA ASP A 380 -15.74 15.75 26.28
C ASP A 380 -15.97 16.59 27.53
N ASP A 381 -15.04 16.59 28.50
CA ASP A 381 -15.43 16.85 29.90
C ASP A 381 -14.67 17.96 30.64
N ILE A 382 -13.84 18.78 29.98
CA ILE A 382 -12.96 19.76 30.64
C ILE A 382 -11.80 19.01 31.36
N ASP A 383 -10.60 19.61 31.40
CA ASP A 383 -9.34 19.09 31.98
C ASP A 383 -8.59 17.99 31.20
N THR A 384 -8.03 18.36 30.04
CA THR A 384 -6.61 18.04 29.79
C THR A 384 -6.00 19.08 28.86
N VAL A 385 -4.87 19.62 29.32
CA VAL A 385 -3.94 20.45 28.57
C VAL A 385 -3.50 19.62 27.36
N ILE A 386 -3.60 20.18 26.15
CA ILE A 386 -2.78 19.73 25.02
C ILE A 386 -1.34 19.89 25.51
N THR A 387 -0.76 18.84 26.09
CA THR A 387 0.55 18.93 26.73
C THR A 387 1.60 19.15 25.63
N ASP A 388 2.03 20.41 25.53
CA ASP A 388 3.26 20.91 24.92
C ASP A 388 3.65 20.43 23.51
N PHE A 389 2.76 20.34 22.51
CA PHE A 389 3.24 20.11 21.11
C PHE A 389 2.49 20.80 19.95
N ASP A 390 1.47 21.63 20.22
CA ASP A 390 0.69 22.26 19.14
C ASP A 390 1.48 23.32 18.34
N ALA A 391 2.65 23.77 18.83
CA ALA A 391 3.46 24.81 18.18
C ALA A 391 4.03 24.42 16.81
N THR A 392 4.06 23.12 16.49
CA THR A 392 4.58 22.62 15.20
C THR A 392 3.47 22.34 14.18
N ASN A 393 2.21 22.34 14.59
CA ASN A 393 1.10 22.07 13.68
C ASN A 393 0.73 23.35 12.91
N VAL A 394 0.32 23.18 11.66
CA VAL A 394 -0.07 24.26 10.76
C VAL A 394 -1.54 24.13 10.42
N SER A 395 -2.30 25.21 10.59
CA SER A 395 -3.69 25.33 10.17
C SER A 395 -3.83 26.57 9.29
N VAL A 396 -4.15 26.39 8.00
CA VAL A 396 -4.15 27.48 7.02
C VAL A 396 -5.27 27.33 6.00
N GLY A 397 -5.95 28.43 5.63
CA GLY A 397 -7.01 28.40 4.61
C GLY A 397 -8.28 27.63 4.99
N ASN A 398 -8.40 27.18 6.24
CA ASN A 398 -9.52 26.38 6.70
C ASN A 398 -10.77 27.24 6.97
N ARG A 399 -11.94 26.64 6.76
CA ARG A 399 -13.26 27.23 7.04
C ARG A 399 -13.97 26.42 8.13
N TYR A 400 -14.58 27.12 9.07
CA TYR A 400 -15.21 26.50 10.24
C TYR A 400 -16.64 26.98 10.39
N PHE A 401 -17.57 26.05 10.55
CA PHE A 401 -18.99 26.31 10.70
C PHE A 401 -19.53 25.64 11.96
N PHE A 402 -20.22 26.43 12.78
CA PHE A 402 -20.97 25.96 13.94
C PHE A 402 -22.41 26.41 13.79
N ASN A 403 -23.35 25.46 13.76
CA ASN A 403 -24.77 25.75 13.50
C ASN A 403 -24.97 26.65 12.27
N ASN A 404 -24.27 26.32 11.17
CA ASN A 404 -24.27 27.05 9.89
C ASN A 404 -23.74 28.50 9.94
N VAL A 405 -23.19 28.94 11.07
CA VAL A 405 -22.49 30.24 11.17
C VAL A 405 -21.00 30.02 10.91
N GLU A 406 -20.41 30.81 10.02
CA GLU A 406 -18.97 30.75 9.72
C GLU A 406 -18.16 31.50 10.79
N TYR A 407 -17.01 30.94 11.17
CA TYR A 407 -16.10 31.53 12.16
C TYR A 407 -14.70 31.72 11.57
N ASN A 408 -14.07 32.84 11.94
CA ASN A 408 -12.62 32.99 11.81
C ASN A 408 -11.95 32.21 12.94
N TYR A 409 -10.78 31.64 12.64
CA TYR A 409 -9.96 30.93 13.60
C TYR A 409 -8.58 31.59 13.70
N ALA A 410 -8.18 31.97 14.92
CA ALA A 410 -6.85 32.51 15.20
C ALA A 410 -6.42 32.20 16.64
N ASN A 411 -5.19 31.72 16.83
CA ASN A 411 -4.57 31.47 18.14
C ASN A 411 -5.45 30.67 19.12
N GLY A 412 -6.10 29.60 18.66
CA GLY A 412 -6.96 28.75 19.48
C GLY A 412 -8.38 29.28 19.70
N VAL A 413 -8.74 30.42 19.11
CA VAL A 413 -10.01 31.11 19.35
C VAL A 413 -10.83 31.20 18.08
N PHE A 414 -12.12 30.88 18.19
CA PHE A 414 -13.08 31.14 17.12
C PHE A 414 -13.87 32.41 17.40
N THR A 415 -14.02 33.23 16.37
CA THR A 415 -14.87 34.43 16.39
C THR A 415 -15.81 34.38 15.21
N VAL A 416 -17.09 34.73 15.43
CA VAL A 416 -18.08 34.80 14.35
C VAL A 416 -17.53 35.66 13.22
N LYS A 417 -17.53 35.14 12.00
CA LYS A 417 -17.14 35.88 10.81
C LYS A 417 -18.30 36.83 10.47
N SER A 418 -18.11 38.11 10.70
CA SER A 418 -19.08 39.13 10.30
C SER A 418 -19.24 39.10 8.77
N ASN A 419 -20.49 39.12 8.32
CA ASN A 419 -20.85 39.19 6.89
C ASN A 419 -20.27 40.41 6.20
#